data_AF-A0A8B9P5N4-F1
#
_entry.id   AF-A0A8B9P5N4-F1
#
_cell.length_a   1.000
_cell.length_b   1.000
_cell.length_c   1.000
_cell.angle_alpha   90.00
_cell.angle_beta   90.00
_cell.angle_gamma   90.00
#
_symmetry.space_group_name_H-M   'P 1'
#
loop_
_entity.id
_entity.type
_entity.pdbx_description
1 polymer ?
#
loop_
_entity_poly.entity_id
_entity_poly.type
_entity_poly.pdbx_seq_one_letter_code
_entity_poly.pdbx_strand_id
1 'polypeptide(L)'
;MFFERHLENILKSFIPNITDPNQVLELIPLCKEYVWKLEVDQFLPPVKLDQKEEEDDFSDSGRDFGLSEVSMHHYDLGVLITALPHLEQLNLTYGVKDCGMNFEWNLFNFTHQDCYNLAVALKKCHNLKDGGKQLLEGLMDNKILTEFDLRLAEVGQESEYLINQILQANQERARLRSLQCPSVKPL
;
A
#
# COMPACT_ATOMS: atom_id res chain seq x y z
N MET A 1 11.99 -11.01 -15.00
CA MET A 1 12.21 -12.38 -15.56
C MET A 1 10.90 -13.19 -15.51
N PHE A 2 10.88 -14.48 -15.88
CA PHE A 2 9.65 -15.31 -15.88
C PHE A 2 9.05 -15.51 -14.48
N PHE A 3 9.88 -15.87 -13.48
CA PHE A 3 9.43 -16.14 -12.11
C PHE A 3 8.86 -14.90 -11.41
N GLU A 4 9.56 -13.76 -11.51
CA GLU A 4 9.08 -12.46 -11.02
C GLU A 4 7.72 -12.14 -11.62
N ARG A 5 7.59 -12.19 -12.96
CA ARG A 5 6.34 -11.89 -13.66
C ARG A 5 5.20 -12.81 -13.24
N HIS A 6 5.49 -14.10 -13.04
CA HIS A 6 4.45 -15.05 -12.62
C HIS A 6 3.94 -14.74 -11.22
N LEU A 7 4.84 -14.50 -10.26
CA LEU A 7 4.49 -14.10 -8.91
C LEU A 7 3.74 -12.76 -8.90
N GLU A 8 4.23 -11.76 -9.63
CA GLU A 8 3.58 -10.46 -9.82
C GLU A 8 2.15 -10.61 -10.34
N ASN A 9 1.94 -11.42 -11.38
CA ASN A 9 0.61 -11.62 -11.97
C ASN A 9 -0.38 -12.21 -10.97
N ILE A 10 0.06 -13.16 -10.14
CA ILE A 10 -0.79 -13.77 -9.12
C ILE A 10 -1.15 -12.75 -8.05
N LEU A 11 -0.17 -11.98 -7.57
CA LEU A 11 -0.41 -10.91 -6.60
C LEU A 11 -1.36 -9.83 -7.14
N LYS A 12 -1.23 -9.46 -8.43
CA LYS A 12 -2.14 -8.49 -9.08
C LYS A 12 -3.58 -8.97 -9.16
N SER A 13 -3.78 -10.28 -9.27
CA SER A 13 -5.11 -10.90 -9.32
C SER A 13 -5.63 -11.36 -7.95
N PHE A 14 -4.85 -11.22 -6.89
CA PHE A 14 -5.22 -11.68 -5.56
C PHE A 14 -6.31 -10.79 -4.98
N ILE A 15 -7.49 -11.36 -4.69
CA ILE A 15 -8.60 -10.63 -4.08
C ILE A 15 -8.70 -11.06 -2.61
N PRO A 16 -8.45 -10.16 -1.64
CA PRO A 16 -8.59 -10.48 -0.23
C PRO A 16 -9.98 -11.03 0.10
N ASN A 17 -10.02 -12.03 0.99
CA ASN A 17 -11.22 -12.77 1.40
C ASN A 17 -11.86 -13.67 0.32
N ILE A 18 -11.37 -13.67 -0.91
CA ILE A 18 -11.86 -14.53 -2.01
C ILE A 18 -10.79 -15.52 -2.46
N THR A 19 -9.55 -15.05 -2.66
CA THR A 19 -8.43 -15.88 -3.09
C THR A 19 -7.77 -16.58 -1.90
N ASP A 20 -7.46 -17.87 -2.03
CA ASP A 20 -6.72 -18.63 -1.02
C ASP A 20 -5.26 -18.12 -0.93
N PRO A 21 -4.79 -17.65 0.25
CA PRO A 21 -3.39 -17.27 0.49
C PRO A 21 -2.36 -18.33 0.08
N ASN A 22 -2.70 -19.62 0.15
CA ASN A 22 -1.78 -20.70 -0.19
C ASN A 22 -1.31 -20.65 -1.64
N GLN A 23 -2.08 -20.07 -2.56
CA GLN A 23 -1.68 -19.92 -3.96
C GLN A 23 -0.39 -19.10 -4.11
N VAL A 24 -0.17 -18.13 -3.22
CA VAL A 24 1.08 -17.35 -3.19
C VAL A 24 2.20 -18.16 -2.53
N LEU A 25 1.88 -18.85 -1.43
CA LEU A 25 2.87 -19.57 -0.62
C LEU A 25 3.47 -20.79 -1.34
N GLU A 26 2.65 -21.51 -2.13
CA GLU A 26 3.08 -22.68 -2.89
C GLU A 26 4.13 -22.34 -3.97
N LEU A 27 4.19 -21.08 -4.42
CA LEU A 27 5.16 -20.63 -5.42
C LEU A 27 6.52 -20.28 -4.83
N ILE A 28 6.58 -19.93 -3.55
CA ILE A 28 7.80 -19.48 -2.90
C ILE A 28 8.96 -20.47 -3.09
N PRO A 29 8.79 -21.79 -2.86
CA PRO A 29 9.89 -22.75 -3.07
C PRO A 29 10.41 -22.80 -4.51
N LEU A 30 9.58 -22.43 -5.49
CA LEU A 30 9.89 -22.49 -6.91
C LEU A 30 10.62 -21.23 -7.40
N CYS A 31 10.37 -20.07 -6.80
CA CYS A 31 10.86 -18.79 -7.29
C CYS A 31 11.78 -18.01 -6.34
N LYS A 32 11.88 -18.37 -5.04
CA LYS A 32 12.58 -17.55 -4.04
C LYS A 32 14.03 -17.18 -4.38
N GLU A 33 14.75 -18.06 -5.08
CA GLU A 33 16.15 -17.82 -5.48
C GLU A 33 16.28 -16.93 -6.73
N TYR A 34 15.17 -16.55 -7.36
CA TYR A 34 15.13 -15.90 -8.67
C TYR A 34 14.39 -14.55 -8.69
N VAL A 35 13.95 -14.05 -7.54
CA VAL A 35 13.17 -12.82 -7.43
C VAL A 35 14.04 -11.74 -6.79
N TRP A 36 14.48 -10.77 -7.60
CA TRP A 36 15.21 -9.58 -7.15
C TRP A 36 14.34 -8.34 -7.12
N LYS A 37 13.36 -8.28 -8.03
CA LYS A 37 12.40 -7.20 -8.11
C LYS A 37 10.98 -7.76 -8.10
N LEU A 38 10.11 -7.07 -7.36
CA LEU A 38 8.67 -7.32 -7.36
C LEU A 38 7.93 -6.03 -7.71
N GLU A 39 7.22 -6.04 -8.84
CA GLU A 39 6.42 -4.91 -9.31
C GLU A 39 4.92 -5.27 -9.39
N VAL A 40 4.20 -4.84 -8.37
CA VAL A 40 2.74 -5.00 -8.26
C VAL A 40 2.12 -3.62 -8.44
N ASP A 41 1.87 -3.28 -9.70
CA ASP A 41 1.28 -2.01 -10.14
C ASP A 41 -0.23 -1.93 -9.89
N GLN A 42 -0.83 -2.99 -9.36
CA GLN A 42 -2.21 -3.05 -8.94
C GLN A 42 -2.35 -4.08 -7.82
N PHE A 43 -2.84 -3.65 -6.66
CA PHE A 43 -3.11 -4.51 -5.52
C PHE A 43 -4.57 -4.34 -5.12
N LEU A 44 -5.36 -5.40 -5.28
CA LEU A 44 -6.81 -5.33 -5.21
C LEU A 44 -7.29 -5.22 -3.75
N PRO A 45 -8.29 -4.34 -3.49
CA PRO A 45 -8.92 -4.22 -2.19
C PRO A 45 -9.80 -5.44 -1.90
N PRO A 46 -10.15 -5.70 -0.62
CA PRO A 46 -11.18 -6.68 -0.28
C PRO A 46 -12.51 -6.29 -0.92
N VAL A 47 -13.18 -7.27 -1.51
CA VAL A 47 -14.52 -7.10 -2.07
C VAL A 47 -15.53 -7.61 -1.05
N LYS A 48 -16.54 -6.81 -0.74
CA LYS A 48 -17.70 -7.30 0.01
C LYS A 48 -18.50 -8.17 -0.96
N LEU A 49 -18.65 -9.45 -0.63
CA LEU A 49 -19.65 -10.27 -1.29
C LEU A 49 -21.00 -9.77 -0.76
N ASP A 50 -21.80 -9.15 -1.63
CA ASP A 50 -23.21 -8.91 -1.32
C ASP A 50 -23.82 -10.27 -0.99
N GLN A 51 -24.02 -10.53 0.30
CA GLN A 51 -24.90 -11.60 0.71
C GLN A 51 -26.25 -11.22 0.12
N LYS A 52 -26.70 -11.94 -0.91
CA LYS A 52 -28.09 -11.83 -1.34
C LYS A 52 -28.93 -11.98 -0.07
N GLU A 53 -29.62 -10.91 0.30
CA GLU A 53 -30.68 -10.93 1.29
C GLU A 53 -31.68 -11.96 0.78
N GLU A 54 -31.62 -13.19 1.29
CA GLU A 54 -32.81 -14.03 1.30
C GLU A 54 -33.77 -13.29 2.22
N GLU A 55 -34.83 -12.72 1.61
CA GLU A 55 -35.99 -12.18 2.31
C GLU A 55 -36.60 -13.29 3.18
N ASP A 56 -36.04 -13.53 4.36
CA ASP A 56 -36.64 -14.36 5.38
C ASP A 56 -37.34 -13.44 6.38
N ASP A 57 -38.63 -13.30 6.13
CA ASP A 57 -39.63 -12.80 7.05
C ASP A 57 -39.51 -13.55 8.40
N PHE A 58 -39.71 -12.83 9.52
CA PHE A 58 -39.70 -13.29 10.92
C PHE A 58 -38.35 -13.45 11.65
N SER A 59 -37.99 -12.46 12.47
CA SER A 59 -38.24 -12.48 13.93
C SER A 59 -37.33 -11.53 14.72
N ASP A 60 -37.94 -10.71 15.59
CA ASP A 60 -37.29 -9.91 16.61
C ASP A 60 -36.68 -10.81 17.69
N SER A 61 -35.45 -11.26 17.46
CA SER A 61 -34.58 -11.75 18.53
C SER A 61 -33.19 -11.18 18.31
N GLY A 62 -32.82 -10.24 19.19
CA GLY A 62 -31.46 -9.71 19.28
C GLY A 62 -30.47 -10.84 19.50
N ARG A 63 -29.92 -11.35 18.40
CA ARG A 63 -28.80 -12.26 18.40
C ARG A 63 -27.61 -11.46 17.90
N ASP A 64 -26.69 -11.22 18.83
CA ASP A 64 -25.29 -10.89 18.56
C ASP A 64 -24.67 -12.07 17.79
N PHE A 65 -25.01 -12.16 16.50
CA PHE A 65 -24.30 -13.01 15.59
C PHE A 65 -23.02 -12.27 15.25
N GLY A 66 -21.91 -12.80 15.75
CA GLY A 66 -20.57 -12.42 15.33
C GLY A 66 -20.46 -12.55 13.82
N LEU A 67 -20.81 -11.47 13.13
CA LEU A 67 -20.40 -11.21 11.77
C LEU A 67 -18.88 -11.20 11.88
N SER A 68 -18.23 -12.31 11.50
CA SER A 68 -16.78 -12.34 11.32
C SER A 68 -16.45 -11.10 10.51
N GLU A 69 -15.85 -10.11 11.14
CA GLU A 69 -15.53 -8.82 10.54
C GLU A 69 -14.66 -9.14 9.32
N VAL A 70 -15.28 -9.14 8.14
CA VAL A 70 -14.60 -9.51 6.91
C VAL A 70 -13.47 -8.50 6.76
N SER A 71 -12.22 -8.98 6.70
CA SER A 71 -11.04 -8.13 6.73
C SER A 71 -11.16 -7.05 5.65
N MET A 72 -11.13 -5.78 6.07
CA MET A 72 -11.18 -4.62 5.17
C MET A 72 -9.78 -4.20 4.71
N HIS A 73 -8.82 -5.13 4.75
CA HIS A 73 -7.41 -4.89 4.45
C HIS A 73 -6.94 -5.72 3.26
N HIS A 74 -5.86 -5.26 2.63
CA HIS A 74 -5.22 -5.94 1.52
C HIS A 74 -4.45 -7.19 1.98
N TYR A 75 -4.00 -7.99 1.03
CA TYR A 75 -3.19 -9.17 1.33
C TYR A 75 -1.88 -8.80 2.03
N ASP A 76 -1.58 -9.48 3.14
CA ASP A 76 -0.36 -9.26 3.92
C ASP A 76 0.85 -9.89 3.22
N LEU A 77 1.73 -9.04 2.68
CA LEU A 77 2.96 -9.45 2.02
C LEU A 77 4.06 -9.91 3.00
N GLY A 78 3.86 -9.81 4.31
CA GLY A 78 4.88 -10.07 5.33
C GLY A 78 5.55 -11.43 5.21
N VAL A 79 4.75 -12.50 5.01
CA VAL A 79 5.28 -13.86 4.84
C VAL A 79 6.06 -13.98 3.52
N LEU A 80 5.49 -13.44 2.43
CA LEU A 80 6.10 -13.50 1.10
C LEU A 80 7.45 -12.78 1.09
N ILE A 81 7.49 -11.52 1.52
CA ILE A 81 8.70 -10.69 1.49
C ILE A 81 9.81 -11.30 2.35
N THR A 82 9.47 -11.85 3.51
CA THR A 82 10.44 -12.52 4.39
C THR A 82 11.02 -13.79 3.76
N ALA A 83 10.26 -14.44 2.86
CA ALA A 83 10.67 -15.68 2.21
C ALA A 83 11.43 -15.49 0.89
N LEU A 84 11.59 -14.24 0.41
CA LEU A 84 12.32 -13.89 -0.81
C LEU A 84 13.72 -13.34 -0.44
N PRO A 85 14.76 -14.20 -0.33
CA PRO A 85 16.05 -13.80 0.19
C PRO A 85 16.81 -12.81 -0.68
N HIS A 86 16.50 -12.69 -1.98
CA HIS A 86 17.22 -11.77 -2.88
C HIS A 86 16.42 -10.53 -3.26
N LEU A 87 15.26 -10.31 -2.61
CA LEU A 87 14.39 -9.18 -2.95
C LEU A 87 15.09 -7.85 -2.61
N GLU A 88 15.39 -7.09 -3.66
CA GLU A 88 16.10 -5.80 -3.59
C GLU A 88 15.19 -4.62 -3.91
N GLN A 89 14.11 -4.84 -4.66
CA GLN A 89 13.22 -3.79 -5.15
C GLN A 89 11.77 -4.23 -5.00
N LEU A 90 10.97 -3.40 -4.34
CA LEU A 90 9.55 -3.64 -4.10
C LEU A 90 8.74 -2.41 -4.52
N ASN A 91 8.02 -2.53 -5.63
CA ASN A 91 7.14 -1.49 -6.15
C ASN A 91 5.69 -1.94 -5.97
N LEU A 92 4.93 -1.24 -5.14
CA LEU A 92 3.54 -1.56 -4.83
C LEU A 92 2.63 -0.38 -5.11
N THR A 93 1.48 -0.65 -5.74
CA THR A 93 0.39 0.32 -5.91
C THR A 93 -0.90 -0.27 -5.33
N TYR A 94 -1.37 0.31 -4.23
CA TYR A 94 -2.64 -0.05 -3.60
C TYR A 94 -3.77 0.65 -4.35
N GLY A 95 -4.51 -0.12 -5.15
CA GLY A 95 -5.52 0.43 -6.04
C GLY A 95 -5.85 -0.49 -7.20
N VAL A 96 -6.86 -0.08 -7.98
CA VAL A 96 -7.40 -0.84 -9.11
C VAL A 96 -7.19 -0.05 -10.40
N LYS A 97 -6.60 -0.66 -11.43
CA LYS A 97 -6.53 -0.09 -12.78
C LYS A 97 -7.80 -0.44 -13.55
N ASP A 98 -8.14 0.41 -14.52
CA ASP A 98 -9.18 0.13 -15.52
C ASP A 98 -10.56 -0.26 -14.93
N CYS A 99 -10.90 0.23 -13.74
CA CYS A 99 -12.18 -0.07 -13.07
C CYS A 99 -13.43 0.41 -13.83
N GLY A 100 -13.26 1.20 -14.90
CA GLY A 100 -14.33 1.61 -15.80
C GLY A 100 -15.46 2.32 -15.06
N MET A 101 -16.69 1.83 -15.24
CA MET A 101 -17.89 2.39 -14.59
C MET A 101 -18.11 1.88 -13.15
N ASN A 102 -17.33 0.88 -12.69
CA ASN A 102 -17.42 0.33 -11.33
C ASN A 102 -16.45 1.06 -10.38
N PHE A 103 -16.20 2.34 -10.63
CA PHE A 103 -15.30 3.15 -9.82
C PHE A 103 -15.94 3.48 -8.47
N GLU A 104 -15.23 3.16 -7.39
CA GLU A 104 -15.55 3.62 -6.04
C GLU A 104 -14.27 4.15 -5.36
N TRP A 105 -14.39 5.25 -4.59
CA TRP A 105 -13.25 5.86 -3.89
C TRP A 105 -12.58 4.92 -2.88
N ASN A 106 -13.35 3.99 -2.31
CA ASN A 106 -12.86 2.98 -1.37
C ASN A 106 -11.87 1.99 -2.03
N LEU A 107 -11.85 1.87 -3.37
CA LEU A 107 -10.95 0.97 -4.08
C LEU A 107 -9.47 1.38 -3.98
N PHE A 108 -9.22 2.63 -3.59
CA PHE A 108 -7.89 3.19 -3.36
C PHE A 108 -7.61 3.40 -1.87
N ASN A 109 -8.47 2.87 -0.99
CA ASN A 109 -8.33 3.08 0.44
C ASN A 109 -7.14 2.29 0.98
N PHE A 110 -6.13 3.02 1.44
CA PHE A 110 -4.98 2.46 2.14
C PHE A 110 -5.20 2.59 3.65
N THR A 111 -5.52 1.49 4.31
CA THR A 111 -5.93 1.48 5.71
C THR A 111 -4.74 1.57 6.66
N HIS A 112 -4.99 1.88 7.93
CA HIS A 112 -3.96 1.86 8.96
C HIS A 112 -3.30 0.47 9.11
N GLN A 113 -4.09 -0.60 8.99
CA GLN A 113 -3.57 -1.97 9.06
C GLN A 113 -2.71 -2.31 7.84
N ASP A 114 -3.06 -1.83 6.64
CA ASP A 114 -2.20 -1.99 5.45
C ASP A 114 -0.84 -1.34 5.66
N CYS A 115 -0.83 -0.13 6.23
CA CYS A 115 0.39 0.58 6.61
C CYS A 115 1.23 -0.20 7.63
N TYR A 116 0.58 -0.73 8.68
CA TYR A 116 1.26 -1.55 9.68
C TYR A 116 1.85 -2.83 9.09
N ASN A 117 1.07 -3.57 8.29
CA ASN A 117 1.52 -4.81 7.65
C ASN A 117 2.72 -4.55 6.73
N LEU A 118 2.65 -3.49 5.91
CA LEU A 118 3.75 -3.09 5.05
C LEU A 118 5.00 -2.73 5.87
N ALA A 119 4.86 -1.94 6.93
CA ALA A 119 5.99 -1.57 7.79
C ALA A 119 6.65 -2.79 8.44
N VAL A 120 5.85 -3.74 8.93
CA VAL A 120 6.35 -5.00 9.51
C VAL A 120 7.05 -5.86 8.46
N ALA A 121 6.51 -5.93 7.24
CA ALA A 121 7.11 -6.68 6.14
C ALA A 121 8.46 -6.08 5.71
N LEU A 122 8.51 -4.76 5.52
CA LEU A 122 9.72 -4.03 5.15
C LEU A 122 10.81 -4.19 6.21
N LYS A 123 10.46 -4.12 7.50
CA LYS A 123 11.40 -4.32 8.61
C LYS A 123 12.07 -5.71 8.61
N LYS A 124 11.40 -6.73 8.05
CA LYS A 124 11.93 -8.10 7.95
C LYS A 124 12.72 -8.33 6.66
N CYS A 125 12.72 -7.37 5.73
CA CYS A 125 13.41 -7.49 4.45
C CYS A 125 14.77 -6.79 4.51
N HIS A 126 15.83 -7.58 4.64
CA HIS A 126 17.18 -7.05 4.88
C HIS A 126 17.89 -6.58 3.60
N ASN A 127 17.37 -6.96 2.42
CA ASN A 127 18.04 -6.76 1.14
C ASN A 127 17.42 -5.68 0.26
N LEU A 128 16.32 -5.06 0.70
CA LEU A 128 15.74 -3.91 0.01
C LEU A 128 16.79 -2.80 -0.08
N LYS A 129 17.01 -2.31 -1.30
CA LYS A 129 17.94 -1.21 -1.57
C LYS A 129 17.56 0.00 -0.73
N ASP A 130 18.59 0.72 -0.25
CA ASP A 130 18.54 1.95 0.57
C ASP A 130 17.14 2.59 0.59
N GLY A 131 16.38 2.32 1.65
CA GLY A 131 15.02 2.83 1.83
C GLY A 131 14.96 4.36 1.72
N GLY A 132 16.08 5.04 2.00
CA GLY A 132 16.24 6.46 1.77
C GLY A 132 16.13 6.87 0.30
N LYS A 133 16.72 6.12 -0.62
CA LYS A 133 16.67 6.42 -2.07
C LYS A 133 15.27 6.23 -2.62
N GLN A 134 14.60 5.14 -2.24
CA GLN A 134 13.22 4.87 -2.66
C GLN A 134 12.27 5.95 -2.13
N LEU A 135 12.45 6.37 -0.88
CA LEU A 135 11.69 7.46 -0.30
C LEU A 135 11.95 8.79 -1.03
N LEU A 136 13.21 9.08 -1.34
CA LEU A 136 13.58 10.26 -2.12
C LEU A 136 12.87 10.27 -3.48
N GLU A 137 12.96 9.18 -4.25
CA GLU A 137 12.30 9.03 -5.56
C GLU A 137 10.79 9.28 -5.45
N GLY A 138 10.13 8.70 -4.45
CA GLY A 138 8.69 8.92 -4.20
C GLY A 138 8.33 10.36 -3.83
N LEU A 139 9.25 11.11 -3.24
CA LEU A 139 9.06 12.51 -2.85
C LEU A 139 9.41 13.52 -3.96
N MET A 140 10.16 13.14 -5.00
CA MET A 140 10.62 14.05 -6.05
C MET A 140 9.49 14.85 -6.71
N ASP A 141 8.34 14.21 -6.94
CA ASP A 141 7.17 14.84 -7.58
C ASP A 141 6.15 15.41 -6.56
N ASN A 142 6.36 15.18 -5.26
CA ASN A 142 5.47 15.66 -4.23
C ASN A 142 5.67 17.16 -3.97
N LYS A 143 4.63 17.96 -4.24
CA LYS A 143 4.65 19.43 -4.08
C LYS A 143 3.86 19.93 -2.87
N ILE A 144 3.41 19.02 -2.00
CA ILE A 144 2.42 19.29 -0.96
C ILE A 144 2.98 18.97 0.42
N LEU A 145 3.66 17.85 0.60
CA LEU A 145 4.20 17.42 1.88
C LEU A 145 5.25 18.42 2.38
N THR A 146 5.01 19.02 3.54
CA THR A 146 5.87 20.06 4.13
C THR A 146 6.72 19.56 5.28
N GLU A 147 6.36 18.42 5.89
CA GLU A 147 7.05 17.84 7.04
C GLU A 147 7.08 16.33 6.89
N PHE A 148 8.21 15.72 7.20
CA PHE A 148 8.39 14.27 7.22
C PHE A 148 9.51 13.93 8.22
N ASP A 149 9.20 13.11 9.22
CA ASP A 149 10.17 12.75 10.26
C ASP A 149 10.98 11.51 9.83
N LEU A 150 12.29 11.70 9.65
CA LEU A 150 13.23 10.66 9.22
C LEU A 150 14.03 10.05 10.38
N ARG A 151 13.76 10.44 11.63
CA ARG A 151 14.50 9.91 12.78
C ARG A 151 14.28 8.40 12.86
N LEU A 152 15.37 7.66 13.08
CA LEU A 152 15.37 6.19 13.17
C LEU A 152 14.93 5.47 11.89
N ALA A 153 14.88 6.15 10.74
CA ALA A 153 14.51 5.55 9.45
C ALA A 153 15.70 4.98 8.67
N GLU A 154 16.92 5.02 9.23
CA GLU A 154 18.18 4.54 8.61
C GLU A 154 18.39 5.05 7.15
N VAL A 155 17.94 6.28 6.88
CA VAL A 155 18.08 6.93 5.58
C VAL A 155 19.53 7.41 5.39
N GLY A 156 20.13 7.10 4.24
CA GLY A 156 21.46 7.59 3.90
C GLY A 156 21.54 9.12 3.89
N GLN A 157 22.66 9.70 4.32
CA GLN A 157 22.84 11.16 4.48
C GLN A 157 22.50 11.96 3.22
N GLU A 158 22.85 11.43 2.05
CA GLU A 158 22.52 12.05 0.75
C GLU A 158 21.01 12.11 0.52
N SER A 159 20.32 10.99 0.73
CA SER A 159 18.87 10.89 0.58
C SER A 159 18.14 11.80 1.59
N GLU A 160 18.57 11.82 2.85
CA GLU A 160 18.02 12.70 3.89
C GLU A 160 18.18 14.17 3.51
N TYR A 161 19.35 14.56 3.02
CA TYR A 161 19.62 15.92 2.57
C TYR A 161 18.69 16.35 1.42
N LEU A 162 18.53 15.50 0.41
CA LEU A 162 17.69 15.79 -0.75
C LEU A 162 16.19 15.83 -0.38
N ILE A 163 15.73 14.93 0.49
CA ILE A 163 14.35 14.94 1.02
C ILE A 163 14.08 16.26 1.75
N ASN A 164 15.01 16.70 2.61
CA ASN A 164 14.87 17.97 3.33
C ASN A 164 14.77 19.18 2.39
N GLN A 165 15.51 19.19 1.27
CA GLN A 165 15.35 20.25 0.26
C GLN A 165 13.96 20.26 -0.38
N ILE A 166 13.39 19.09 -0.68
CA ILE A 166 12.02 18.98 -1.23
C ILE A 166 11.01 19.56 -0.23
N LEU A 167 11.11 19.17 1.05
CA LEU A 167 10.22 19.66 2.10
C LEU A 167 10.32 21.18 2.28
N GLN A 168 11.53 21.75 2.28
CA GLN A 168 11.74 23.20 2.35
C GLN A 168 11.12 23.93 1.16
N ALA A 169 11.30 23.41 -0.06
CA ALA A 169 10.68 23.98 -1.25
C ALA A 169 9.14 23.95 -1.16
N ASN A 170 8.57 22.88 -0.58
CA ASN A 170 7.13 22.76 -0.36
C ASN A 170 6.62 23.72 0.71
N GLN A 171 7.36 23.90 1.80
CA GLN A 171 7.05 24.89 2.84
C GLN A 171 7.02 26.30 2.26
N GLU A 172 8.00 26.68 1.44
CA GLU A 172 8.02 28.01 0.81
C GLU A 172 6.85 28.19 -0.17
N ARG A 173 6.51 27.16 -0.94
CA ARG A 173 5.30 27.18 -1.80
C ARG A 173 4.02 27.36 -0.97
N ALA A 174 3.90 26.65 0.15
CA ALA A 174 2.76 26.77 1.05
C ALA A 174 2.68 28.18 1.66
N ARG A 175 3.82 28.74 2.07
CA ARG A 175 3.93 30.11 2.57
C ARG A 175 3.50 31.13 1.52
N LEU A 176 4.02 31.04 0.29
CA LEU A 176 3.66 31.95 -0.81
C LEU A 176 2.17 31.86 -1.17
N ARG A 177 1.57 30.66 -1.15
CA ARG A 177 0.12 30.47 -1.34
C ARG A 177 -0.69 31.18 -0.25
N SER A 178 -0.26 31.09 1.00
CA SER A 178 -0.94 31.77 2.12
C SER A 178 -0.91 33.30 2.01
N LEU A 179 0.14 33.87 1.41
CA LEU A 179 0.29 35.31 1.18
C LEU A 179 -0.55 35.85 0.02
N GLN A 180 -0.91 35.00 -0.96
CA GLN A 180 -1.70 35.38 -2.13
C GLN A 180 -3.22 35.37 -1.89
N CYS A 181 -3.69 34.81 -0.76
CA CYS A 181 -5.07 34.96 -0.30
C CYS A 181 -5.13 35.92 0.90
N PRO A 182 -5.27 37.24 0.68
CA PRO A 182 -5.69 38.11 1.77
C PRO A 182 -7.11 37.70 2.18
N SER A 183 -7.29 37.46 3.48
CA SER A 183 -8.61 37.32 4.12
C SER A 183 -9.56 38.37 3.55
N VAL A 184 -10.54 37.94 2.76
CA VAL A 184 -11.71 38.76 2.49
C VAL A 184 -12.44 38.85 3.81
N LYS A 185 -12.28 39.98 4.51
CA LYS A 185 -13.07 40.25 5.71
C LYS A 185 -14.54 40.22 5.29
N PRO A 186 -15.39 39.42 5.95
CA PRO A 186 -16.82 39.49 5.70
C PRO A 186 -17.34 40.89 6.07
N LEU A 187 -18.13 41.47 5.16
CA LEU A 187 -18.90 42.70 5.36
C LEU A 187 -20.03 42.48 6.37
#